data_AF-A0A1F7NL19-F1
#
_entry.id   AF-A0A1F7NL19-F1
#
_cell.length_a   1.000
_cell.length_b   1.000
_cell.length_c   1.000
_cell.angle_alpha   90.00
_cell.angle_beta   90.00
_cell.angle_gamma   90.00
#
_symmetry.space_group_name_H-M   'P 1'
#
loop_
_entity.id
_entity.type
_entity.pdbx_description
1 polymer ?
#
loop_
_entity_poly.entity_id
_entity_poly.type
_entity_poly.pdbx_seq_one_letter_code
_entity_poly.pdbx_strand_id
1 'polypeptide(L)'
;RGLGVTETATSPTFVMINQYRGRLPVYHLDAYRTESLTELLDLGLEEFFYGPGVTVVEWADKLLPLLPPHAIVVTISGLGDEPREILIEGLTEDIALPSSR
;
A
#
# COMPACT_ATOMS: atom_id res chain seq x y z
N ARG A 1 0.05 0.65 -17.90
CA ARG A 1 -1.36 0.27 -17.64
C ARG A 1 -1.44 -1.25 -17.57
N GLY A 2 -1.81 -1.83 -16.42
CA GLY A 2 -1.80 -3.30 -16.23
C GLY A 2 -3.13 -3.91 -15.77
N LEU A 3 -3.85 -3.24 -14.87
CA LEU A 3 -5.12 -3.74 -14.32
C LEU A 3 -6.37 -3.22 -15.05
N GLY A 4 -6.23 -2.44 -16.12
CA GLY A 4 -7.39 -1.98 -16.91
C GLY A 4 -8.27 -0.91 -16.24
N VAL A 5 -7.80 -0.27 -15.17
CA VAL A 5 -8.48 0.90 -14.59
C VAL A 5 -8.43 2.07 -15.58
N THR A 6 -9.59 2.64 -15.89
CA THR A 6 -9.74 3.77 -16.82
C THR A 6 -9.83 5.11 -16.11
N GLU A 7 -10.22 5.11 -14.85
CA GLU A 7 -10.30 6.28 -13.99
C GLU A 7 -8.90 6.79 -13.64
N THR A 8 -8.78 8.11 -13.43
CA THR A 8 -7.53 8.70 -12.93
C THR A 8 -7.39 8.39 -11.45
N ALA A 9 -6.31 7.72 -11.06
CA ALA A 9 -6.01 7.50 -9.66
C ALA A 9 -5.68 8.83 -8.97
N THR A 10 -6.32 9.09 -7.84
CA THR A 10 -6.06 10.23 -6.97
C THR A 10 -5.64 9.74 -5.60
N SER A 11 -4.84 10.56 -4.90
CA SER A 11 -4.41 10.21 -3.55
C SER A 11 -5.61 10.16 -2.59
N PRO A 12 -5.76 9.07 -1.81
CA PRO A 12 -6.84 8.91 -0.85
C PRO A 12 -6.53 9.57 0.50
N THR A 13 -5.52 10.44 0.63
CA THR A 13 -5.10 11.05 1.92
C THR A 13 -6.25 11.56 2.82
N PHE A 14 -7.36 12.04 2.25
CA PHE A 14 -8.53 12.52 3.02
C PHE A 14 -9.62 11.48 3.27
N VAL A 15 -9.70 10.45 2.44
CA VAL A 15 -10.76 9.41 2.49
C VAL A 15 -10.22 8.05 2.96
N MET A 16 -8.92 7.96 3.22
CA MET A 16 -8.14 6.79 3.61
C MET A 16 -8.06 5.70 2.54
N ILE A 17 -9.18 5.35 1.88
CA ILE A 17 -9.24 4.31 0.84
C ILE A 17 -10.02 4.82 -0.37
N ASN A 18 -9.42 4.69 -1.56
CA ASN A 18 -10.10 4.75 -2.86
C ASN A 18 -10.29 3.34 -3.42
N GLN A 19 -11.40 3.10 -4.11
CA GLN A 19 -11.66 1.84 -4.81
C GLN A 19 -11.84 2.09 -6.31
N TYR A 20 -11.13 1.31 -7.12
CA TYR A 20 -11.20 1.43 -8.58
C TYR A 20 -11.60 0.10 -9.21
N ARG A 21 -12.37 0.20 -10.30
CA ARG A 21 -12.79 -0.97 -11.08
C ARG A 21 -11.79 -1.22 -12.21
N GLY A 22 -11.13 -2.37 -12.14
CA GLY A 22 -10.28 -2.90 -13.19
C GLY A 22 -10.62 -4.38 -13.48
N ARG A 23 -9.67 -5.08 -14.09
CA ARG A 23 -9.68 -6.55 -14.24
C ARG A 23 -9.77 -7.26 -12.89
N LEU A 24 -9.17 -6.68 -11.86
CA LEU A 24 -9.40 -6.97 -10.44
C LEU A 24 -9.80 -5.66 -9.75
N PRO A 25 -10.57 -5.71 -8.64
CA PRO A 25 -10.75 -4.56 -7.77
C PRO A 25 -9.39 -4.02 -7.32
N VAL A 26 -9.20 -2.70 -7.33
CA VAL A 26 -8.01 -2.06 -6.79
C VAL A 26 -8.41 -1.24 -5.58
N TYR A 27 -7.79 -1.53 -4.45
CA TYR A 27 -7.92 -0.77 -3.21
C TYR A 27 -6.66 0.06 -3.03
N HIS A 28 -6.80 1.37 -2.99
CA HIS A 28 -5.70 2.30 -2.77
C HIS A 28 -5.85 2.90 -1.39
N LEU A 29 -4.98 2.50 -0.47
CA LEU A 29 -4.96 2.96 0.90
C LEU A 29 -3.80 3.94 1.12
N ASP A 30 -4.04 5.00 1.86
CA ASP A 30 -3.01 5.93 2.33
C ASP A 30 -3.06 6.02 3.86
N ALA A 31 -2.03 5.47 4.51
CA ALA A 31 -1.92 5.42 5.96
C ALA A 31 -1.28 6.68 6.57
N TYR A 32 -0.99 7.72 5.78
CA TYR A 32 -0.31 8.93 6.25
C TYR A 32 -1.00 9.56 7.46
N ARG A 33 -2.34 9.54 7.52
CA ARG A 33 -3.14 10.16 8.60
C ARG A 33 -3.60 9.18 9.67
N THR A 34 -3.30 7.89 9.54
CA THR A 34 -3.66 6.89 10.55
C THR A 34 -2.94 7.19 11.86
N GLU A 35 -3.69 7.19 12.96
CA GLU A 35 -3.19 7.44 14.31
C GLU A 35 -2.93 6.15 15.09
N SER A 36 -3.61 5.05 14.74
CA SER A 36 -3.43 3.75 15.40
C SER A 36 -3.72 2.56 14.50
N LEU A 37 -3.12 1.41 14.81
CA LEU A 37 -3.41 0.15 14.12
C LEU A 37 -4.86 -0.32 14.36
N THR A 38 -5.45 0.00 15.52
CA THR A 38 -6.82 -0.37 15.86
C THR A 38 -7.83 0.26 14.89
N GLU A 39 -7.63 1.52 14.51
CA GLU A 39 -8.48 2.22 13.52
C GLU A 39 -8.52 1.47 12.18
N LEU A 40 -7.37 0.95 11.74
CA LEU A 40 -7.28 0.17 10.50
C LEU A 40 -7.95 -1.20 10.63
N LEU A 41 -7.81 -1.86 11.79
CA LEU A 41 -8.48 -3.12 12.07
C LEU A 41 -10.01 -2.95 12.08
N ASP A 42 -10.50 -1.89 12.73
CA ASP A 42 -11.93 -1.58 12.80
C ASP A 42 -12.53 -1.24 11.42
N LEU A 43 -11.71 -0.74 10.49
CA LEU A 43 -12.08 -0.51 9.09
C LEU A 43 -12.21 -1.81 8.28
N GLY A 44 -11.83 -2.96 8.84
CA GLY A 44 -11.86 -4.24 8.15
C GLY A 44 -10.71 -4.41 7.15
N LEU A 45 -9.52 -3.89 7.46
CA LEU A 45 -8.36 -3.91 6.56
C LEU A 45 -8.01 -5.30 6.00
N GLU A 46 -8.27 -6.35 6.78
CA GLU A 46 -8.08 -7.75 6.37
C GLU A 46 -8.87 -8.11 5.11
N GLU A 47 -10.07 -7.57 4.91
CA GLU A 47 -10.89 -7.83 3.72
C GLU A 47 -10.23 -7.32 2.44
N PHE A 48 -9.47 -6.23 2.54
CA PHE A 48 -8.72 -5.68 1.42
C PHE A 48 -7.43 -6.47 1.15
N PHE A 49 -6.74 -6.96 2.20
CA PHE A 49 -5.50 -7.72 2.04
C PHE A 49 -5.72 -9.15 1.55
N TYR A 50 -6.78 -9.81 2.02
CA TYR A 50 -7.05 -11.21 1.70
C TYR A 50 -8.24 -11.38 0.75
N GLY A 51 -8.81 -10.27 0.27
CA GLY A 51 -9.87 -10.26 -0.73
C GLY A 51 -9.40 -10.57 -2.15
N PRO A 52 -10.32 -10.54 -3.14
CA PRO A 52 -10.02 -10.90 -4.53
C PRO A 52 -9.30 -9.80 -5.32
N GLY A 53 -8.98 -8.67 -4.68
CA GLY A 53 -8.43 -7.49 -5.34
C GLY A 53 -6.93 -7.34 -5.19
N VAL A 54 -6.42 -6.19 -5.61
CA VAL A 54 -5.04 -5.74 -5.37
C VAL A 54 -5.10 -4.55 -4.44
N THR A 55 -4.40 -4.63 -3.31
CA THR A 55 -4.29 -3.53 -2.36
C THR A 55 -2.95 -2.85 -2.49
N VAL A 56 -2.96 -1.54 -2.76
CA VAL A 56 -1.80 -0.67 -2.83
C VAL A 56 -1.83 0.23 -1.60
N VAL A 57 -0.75 0.22 -0.83
CA VAL A 57 -0.67 0.94 0.44
C VAL A 57 0.45 1.97 0.40
N GLU A 58 0.11 3.25 0.53
CA GLU A 58 1.06 4.32 0.80
C GLU A 58 1.31 4.44 2.30
N TRP A 59 2.54 4.80 2.68
CA TRP A 59 2.97 4.90 4.09
C TRP A 59 2.79 3.60 4.88
N ALA A 60 3.07 2.47 4.21
CA ALA A 60 2.91 1.12 4.75
C ALA A 60 3.78 0.83 6.00
N ASP A 61 4.81 1.63 6.24
CA ASP A 61 5.62 1.61 7.47
C ASP A 61 4.79 1.81 8.75
N LYS A 62 3.63 2.47 8.65
CA LYS A 62 2.72 2.67 9.77
C LYS A 62 1.89 1.45 10.13
N LEU A 63 1.83 0.44 9.27
CA LEU A 63 1.00 -0.76 9.46
C LEU A 63 1.80 -2.06 9.27
N LEU A 64 3.11 -2.02 9.47
CA LEU A 64 4.00 -3.18 9.34
C LEU A 64 3.49 -4.46 10.03
N PRO A 65 2.94 -4.42 11.27
CA PRO A 65 2.43 -5.62 11.92
C PRO A 65 1.18 -6.23 11.27
N LEU A 66 0.50 -5.46 10.42
CA LEU A 66 -0.74 -5.86 9.74
C LEU A 66 -0.50 -6.28 8.28
N LEU A 67 0.68 -6.00 7.72
CA LEU A 67 0.98 -6.33 6.34
C LEU A 67 1.00 -7.86 6.15
N PRO A 68 0.39 -8.37 5.06
CA PRO A 68 0.43 -9.79 4.79
C PRO A 68 1.86 -10.24 4.47
N PRO A 69 2.24 -11.49 4.82
CA PRO A 69 3.61 -11.98 4.65
C PRO A 69 4.06 -12.06 3.19
N HIS A 70 3.11 -12.04 2.24
CA HIS A 70 3.36 -12.09 0.80
C HIS A 70 3.31 -10.70 0.13
N ALA A 71 3.29 -9.62 0.91
CA ALA A 71 3.28 -8.27 0.36
C ALA A 71 4.57 -7.98 -0.43
N ILE A 72 4.40 -7.26 -1.54
CA ILE A 72 5.51 -6.72 -2.29
C ILE A 72 5.76 -5.30 -1.77
N VAL A 73 6.95 -5.07 -1.26
CA VAL A 73 7.40 -3.75 -0.80
C VAL A 73 8.03 -3.03 -1.98
N VAL A 74 7.55 -1.80 -2.21
CA VAL A 74 8.10 -0.90 -3.22
C VAL A 74 8.65 0.32 -2.50
N THR A 75 9.97 0.46 -2.47
CA THR A 75 10.64 1.65 -1.94
C THR A 75 10.98 2.57 -3.10
N ILE A 76 10.55 3.84 -2.99
CA ILE A 76 10.86 4.88 -3.97
C ILE A 76 11.72 5.93 -3.27
N SER A 77 12.96 6.13 -3.74
CA SER A 77 13.91 7.09 -3.18
C SER A 77 14.26 8.17 -4.20
N GLY A 78 14.76 9.32 -3.71
CA GLY A 78 15.08 10.50 -4.52
C GLY A 78 14.30 11.75 -4.09
N LEU A 79 14.93 12.92 -4.20
CA LEU A 79 14.39 14.21 -3.73
C LEU A 79 14.39 15.24 -4.87
N GLY A 80 13.38 16.10 -4.88
CA GLY A 80 13.25 17.15 -5.89
C GLY A 80 13.22 16.59 -7.31
N ASP A 81 14.09 17.11 -8.17
CA ASP A 81 14.21 16.79 -9.59
C ASP A 81 15.14 15.59 -9.88
N GLU A 82 15.76 15.00 -8.85
CA GLU A 82 16.62 13.83 -9.03
C GLU A 82 15.84 12.63 -9.56
N PRO A 83 16.45 11.78 -10.41
CA PRO A 83 15.84 10.52 -10.82
C PRO A 83 15.39 9.71 -9.60
N ARG A 84 14.21 9.09 -9.70
CA ARG A 84 13.73 8.18 -8.65
C ARG A 84 14.38 6.82 -8.83
N GLU A 85 14.89 6.27 -7.73
CA GLU A 85 15.27 4.86 -7.67
C GLU A 85 14.09 4.08 -7.07
N ILE A 86 13.75 2.95 -7.70
CA ILE A 86 12.64 2.10 -7.29
C ILE A 86 13.21 0.71 -6.99
N LEU A 87 13.12 0.32 -5.72
CA LEU A 87 13.45 -1.01 -5.23
C LEU A 87 12.15 -1.80 -5.02
N ILE A 88 12.09 -3.03 -5.55
CA ILE A 88 10.93 -3.91 -5.44
C ILE A 88 11.38 -5.21 -4.79
N GLU A 89 10.82 -5.51 -3.63
CA GLU A 89 11.17 -6.68 -2.82
C GLU A 89 9.90 -7.44 -2.48
N GLY A 90 9.89 -8.76 -2.69
CA GLY A 90 8.86 -9.59 -2.09
C GLY A 90 9.21 -9.81 -0.62
N LEU A 91 8.30 -9.52 0.30
CA LEU A 91 8.41 -10.08 1.64
C LEU A 91 8.25 -11.59 1.46
N THR A 92 9.35 -12.32 1.64
CA THR A 92 9.31 -13.73 2.01
C THR A 92 9.29 -13.79 3.54
N GLU A 93 8.86 -14.90 4.13
CA GLU A 93 8.69 -15.07 5.59
C GLU A 93 9.93 -14.69 6.45
N ASP A 94 11.10 -14.43 5.85
CA ASP A 94 12.40 -14.21 6.51
C ASP A 94 13.07 -12.82 6.32
N ILE A 95 12.42 -11.78 5.77
CA ILE A 95 13.10 -10.48 5.58
C ILE A 95 12.75 -9.48 6.69
N ALA A 96 13.73 -9.20 7.55
CA ALA A 96 13.71 -8.07 8.45
C ALA A 96 13.62 -6.76 7.65
N LEU A 97 12.60 -5.96 7.93
CA LEU A 97 12.36 -4.67 7.29
C LEU A 97 13.60 -3.77 7.34
N PRO A 98 13.88 -2.98 6.28
CA PRO A 98 15.02 -2.09 6.27
C PRO A 98 14.93 -1.16 7.47
N SER A 99 15.93 -1.23 8.34
CA SER A 99 16.01 -0.38 9.52
C SER A 99 16.00 1.08 9.06
N SER A 100 15.00 1.82 9.52
CA SER A 100 14.84 3.25 9.29
C SER A 100 16.17 3.97 9.49
N ARG A 101 16.66 4.64 8.44
CA ARG A 101 17.63 5.73 8.57
C ARG A 101 16.90 7.05 8.66
#